data_AF-G9ZIU6-F1
#
_entry.id   AF-G9ZIU6-F1
#
_cell.length_a   1.000
_cell.length_b   1.000
_cell.length_c   1.000
_cell.angle_alpha   90.00
_cell.angle_beta   90.00
_cell.angle_gamma   90.00
#
_symmetry.space_group_name_H-M   'P 1'
#
loop_
_entity.id
_entity.type
_entity.pdbx_description
1 polymer ?
#
loop_
_entity_poly.entity_id
_entity_poly.type
_entity_poly.pdbx_seq_one_letter_code
_entity_poly.pdbx_strand_id
1 'polypeptide(L)'
;MYDRYSWYPKAGFSQFIAAEQLTDKPRCQHGVCDSALFDVVAKSFIQHNGDKIFFYWLTLSSHISYPQQDIFNHRLQCDKYGLPSETSLCRNFSLQTQFFDDLAELITLPEMKGVEVIVVGDHSPPTLSLSEPYKYLHKGGEVSWIHFKVKE
;
A
#
# COMPACT_ATOMS: atom_id res chain seq x y z
N MET A 1 8.07 -6.75 -17.14
CA MET A 1 7.73 -5.31 -17.02
C MET A 1 8.40 -4.78 -15.74
N TYR A 2 9.10 -3.64 -15.82
CA TYR A 2 10.02 -3.08 -14.81
C TYR A 2 11.28 -3.89 -14.43
N ASP A 3 11.52 -5.03 -15.09
CA ASP A 3 12.72 -5.86 -14.95
C ASP A 3 13.16 -6.18 -13.50
N ARG A 4 12.22 -6.25 -12.55
CA ARG A 4 12.52 -6.38 -11.11
C ARG A 4 13.33 -7.64 -10.77
N TYR A 5 13.13 -8.74 -11.50
CA TYR A 5 13.93 -9.97 -11.35
C TYR A 5 15.42 -9.77 -11.65
N SER A 6 15.78 -8.87 -12.57
CA SER A 6 17.19 -8.54 -12.88
C SER A 6 17.69 -7.33 -12.07
N TRP A 7 16.81 -6.38 -11.76
CA TRP A 7 17.16 -5.16 -11.04
C TRP A 7 17.36 -5.37 -9.53
N TYR A 8 16.45 -6.04 -8.82
CA TYR A 8 16.51 -6.16 -7.36
C TYR A 8 17.77 -6.87 -6.84
N PRO A 9 18.27 -7.95 -7.46
CA PRO A 9 19.55 -8.52 -7.07
C PRO A 9 20.73 -7.53 -7.22
N LYS A 10 20.72 -6.70 -8.28
CA LYS A 10 21.72 -5.65 -8.49
C LYS A 10 21.61 -4.50 -7.49
N ALA A 11 20.40 -4.26 -6.98
CA ALA A 11 20.14 -3.30 -5.90
C ALA A 11 20.47 -3.85 -4.50
N GLY A 12 20.91 -5.12 -4.39
CA GLY A 12 21.34 -5.72 -3.14
C GLY A 12 20.28 -6.49 -2.36
N PHE A 13 19.08 -6.70 -2.93
CA PHE A 13 18.08 -7.55 -2.29
C PHE A 13 18.49 -9.03 -2.37
N SER A 14 18.52 -9.69 -1.21
CA SER A 14 18.83 -11.13 -1.10
C SER A 14 17.63 -12.02 -1.39
N GLN A 15 16.42 -11.49 -1.23
CA GLN A 15 15.16 -12.19 -1.45
C GLN A 15 14.19 -11.30 -2.23
N PHE A 16 13.35 -11.92 -3.04
CA PHE A 16 12.27 -11.27 -3.78
C PHE A 16 11.03 -12.14 -3.75
N ILE A 17 9.95 -11.62 -3.18
CA ILE A 17 8.64 -12.26 -3.15
C ILE A 17 7.81 -11.66 -4.29
N ALA A 18 7.50 -12.46 -5.30
CA ALA A 18 6.74 -12.04 -6.47
C ALA A 18 5.32 -12.59 -6.45
N ALA A 19 4.41 -11.95 -7.19
CA ALA A 19 3.00 -12.32 -7.21
C ALA A 19 2.77 -13.77 -7.72
N GLU A 20 3.69 -14.31 -8.51
CA GLU A 20 3.68 -15.69 -9.01
C GLU A 20 3.90 -16.73 -7.90
N GLN A 21 4.46 -16.34 -6.75
CA GLN A 21 4.67 -17.19 -5.59
C GLN A 21 3.49 -17.14 -4.60
N LEU A 22 2.53 -16.24 -4.83
CA LEU A 22 1.41 -15.92 -3.92
C LEU A 22 0.07 -16.34 -4.53
N THR A 23 0.02 -17.54 -5.11
CA THR A 23 -1.14 -18.05 -5.86
C THR A 23 -2.34 -18.39 -4.98
N ASP A 24 -2.12 -18.61 -3.68
CA ASP A 24 -3.12 -18.87 -2.65
C ASP A 24 -3.77 -17.59 -2.09
N LYS A 25 -3.23 -16.42 -2.44
CA LYS A 25 -3.69 -15.13 -1.90
C LYS A 25 -4.87 -14.56 -2.68
N PRO A 26 -5.84 -13.90 -1.99
CA PRO A 26 -6.92 -13.15 -2.62
C PRO A 26 -6.43 -12.19 -3.72
N ARG A 27 -7.21 -12.08 -4.80
CA ARG A 27 -6.89 -11.26 -5.96
C ARG A 27 -7.80 -10.04 -6.03
N CYS A 28 -7.18 -8.90 -6.26
CA CYS A 28 -7.77 -7.63 -6.62
C CYS A 28 -7.55 -7.42 -8.13
N GLN A 29 -8.11 -6.36 -8.72
CA GLN A 29 -8.11 -6.18 -10.18
C GLN A 29 -6.73 -6.31 -10.84
N HIS A 30 -5.66 -5.85 -10.18
CA HIS A 30 -4.31 -5.79 -10.76
C HIS A 30 -3.36 -6.89 -10.27
N GLY A 31 -3.74 -7.70 -9.29
CA GLY A 31 -2.84 -8.69 -8.70
C GLY A 31 -3.30 -9.18 -7.33
N VAL A 32 -2.36 -9.52 -6.45
CA VAL A 32 -2.68 -9.86 -5.06
C VAL A 32 -3.19 -8.60 -4.35
N CYS A 33 -4.26 -8.73 -3.56
CA CYS A 33 -4.74 -7.62 -2.74
C CYS A 33 -3.72 -7.26 -1.66
N ASP A 34 -3.46 -5.98 -1.43
CA ASP A 34 -2.52 -5.52 -0.38
C ASP A 34 -2.93 -6.00 1.02
N SER A 35 -4.24 -6.08 1.29
CA SER A 35 -4.79 -6.61 2.55
C SER A 35 -4.39 -8.06 2.83
N ALA A 36 -4.06 -8.83 1.79
CA ALA A 36 -3.59 -10.21 1.90
C ALA A 36 -2.06 -10.34 2.03
N LEU A 37 -1.32 -9.22 2.05
CA LEU A 37 0.14 -9.20 2.12
C LEU A 37 0.66 -8.80 3.50
N PHE A 38 -0.17 -8.22 4.38
CA PHE A 38 0.25 -7.90 5.75
C PHE A 38 0.73 -9.15 6.52
N ASP A 39 0.11 -10.32 6.32
CA ASP A 39 0.58 -11.57 6.92
C ASP A 39 1.93 -12.04 6.34
N VAL A 40 2.22 -11.72 5.08
CA VAL A 40 3.53 -11.99 4.45
C VAL A 40 4.60 -11.12 5.10
N VAL A 41 4.31 -9.83 5.31
CA VAL A 41 5.22 -8.90 6.01
C VAL A 41 5.51 -9.41 7.43
N ALA A 42 4.46 -9.70 8.20
CA ALA A 42 4.59 -10.24 9.57
C ALA A 42 5.44 -11.51 9.61
N LYS A 43 5.16 -12.48 8.72
CA LYS A 43 5.94 -13.73 8.61
C LYS A 43 7.41 -13.47 8.27
N SER A 44 7.73 -12.49 7.43
CA SER A 44 9.12 -12.15 7.13
C SER A 44 9.87 -11.63 8.36
N PHE A 45 9.24 -10.79 9.19
CA PHE A 45 9.86 -10.35 10.45
C PHE A 45 9.98 -11.48 11.48
N ILE A 46 9.01 -12.39 11.55
CA ILE A 46 9.11 -13.60 12.39
C ILE A 46 10.29 -14.49 11.96
N GLN A 47 10.43 -14.74 10.65
CA GLN A 47 11.49 -15.60 10.11
C GLN A 47 12.89 -15.07 10.36
N HIS A 48 13.03 -13.74 10.44
CA HIS A 48 14.29 -13.05 10.69
C HIS A 48 14.37 -12.48 12.11
N ASN A 49 13.63 -13.05 13.06
CA ASN A 49 13.65 -12.60 14.45
C ASN A 49 15.07 -12.70 15.03
N GLY A 50 15.64 -11.57 15.44
CA GLY A 50 17.02 -11.45 15.91
C GLY A 50 18.00 -10.87 14.88
N ASP A 51 17.62 -10.79 13.61
CA ASP A 51 18.39 -10.13 12.55
C ASP A 51 17.83 -8.72 12.25
N LYS A 52 18.68 -7.86 11.68
CA LYS A 52 18.22 -6.59 11.09
C LYS A 52 17.99 -6.79 9.60
N ILE A 53 16.74 -6.67 9.17
CA ILE A 53 16.37 -6.75 7.76
C ILE A 53 15.89 -5.40 7.22
N PHE A 54 16.05 -5.23 5.91
CA PHE A 54 15.40 -4.16 5.16
C PHE A 54 14.29 -4.79 4.29
N PHE A 55 13.03 -4.51 4.63
CA PHE A 55 11.87 -5.01 3.90
C PHE A 55 11.27 -3.92 3.03
N TYR A 56 11.25 -4.13 1.71
CA TYR A 56 10.67 -3.21 0.74
C TYR A 56 9.40 -3.79 0.12
N TRP A 57 8.28 -3.10 0.32
CA TRP A 57 6.98 -3.49 -0.22
C TRP A 57 6.48 -2.45 -1.22
N LEU A 58 6.20 -2.90 -2.44
CA LEU A 58 5.46 -2.13 -3.43
C LEU A 58 3.98 -2.58 -3.44
N THR A 59 3.09 -1.70 -3.02
CA THR A 59 1.64 -1.93 -3.00
C THR A 59 1.04 -1.91 -4.41
N LEU A 60 -0.18 -2.45 -4.57
CA LEU A 60 -0.81 -2.55 -5.89
C LEU A 60 -2.33 -2.33 -5.89
N SER A 61 -3.04 -2.56 -4.79
CA SER A 61 -4.51 -2.41 -4.73
C SER A 61 -4.96 -0.98 -5.06
N SER A 62 -4.15 0.03 -4.70
CA SER A 62 -4.41 1.44 -5.01
C SER A 62 -3.91 1.87 -6.40
N HIS A 63 -3.70 0.96 -7.35
CA HIS A 63 -3.41 1.28 -8.74
C HIS A 63 -4.71 1.53 -9.53
N ILE A 64 -4.68 2.45 -10.50
CA ILE A 64 -5.84 2.76 -11.37
C ILE A 64 -6.34 1.49 -12.08
N SER A 65 -7.64 1.17 -12.13
CA SER A 65 -8.85 2.01 -12.11
C SER A 65 -9.60 2.23 -10.79
N TYR A 66 -9.06 1.80 -9.64
CA TYR A 66 -9.73 1.89 -8.32
C TYR A 66 -11.14 1.25 -8.33
N PRO A 67 -11.21 -0.07 -8.59
CA PRO A 67 -12.47 -0.78 -8.75
C PRO A 67 -13.22 -0.87 -7.41
N GLN A 68 -14.54 -0.69 -7.44
CA GLN A 68 -15.34 -0.68 -6.22
C GLN A 68 -15.35 -2.04 -5.49
N GLN A 69 -15.23 -3.15 -6.23
CA GLN A 69 -15.18 -4.48 -5.62
C GLN A 69 -13.93 -4.75 -4.77
N ASP A 70 -12.86 -3.97 -4.95
CA ASP A 70 -11.63 -4.12 -4.15
C ASP A 70 -11.69 -3.28 -2.84
N ILE A 71 -12.74 -2.47 -2.68
CA ILE A 71 -12.99 -1.65 -1.48
C ILE A 71 -13.92 -2.39 -0.54
N PHE A 72 -13.38 -2.89 0.57
CA PHE A 72 -14.17 -3.53 1.64
C PHE A 72 -14.34 -2.62 2.88
N ASN A 73 -13.52 -1.58 3.00
CA ASN A 73 -13.58 -0.63 4.10
C ASN A 73 -14.27 0.66 3.64
N HIS A 74 -15.43 0.95 4.23
CA HIS A 74 -16.26 2.12 3.91
C HIS A 74 -16.26 3.19 5.01
N ARG A 75 -15.26 3.20 5.90
CA ARG A 75 -15.19 4.21 6.98
C ARG A 75 -14.93 5.62 6.46
N LEU A 76 -14.24 5.77 5.33
CA LEU A 76 -14.01 7.07 4.72
C LEU A 76 -15.31 7.56 4.09
N GLN A 77 -15.76 8.73 4.52
CA GLN A 77 -16.94 9.41 3.99
C GLN A 77 -16.47 10.64 3.21
N CYS A 78 -16.10 10.46 1.94
CA CYS A 78 -15.46 11.49 1.12
C CYS A 78 -16.26 12.81 1.06
N ASP A 79 -17.59 12.73 1.05
CA ASP A 79 -18.46 13.92 0.98
C ASP A 79 -18.29 14.84 2.20
N LYS A 80 -17.94 14.29 3.37
CA LYS A 80 -17.62 15.09 4.57
C LYS A 80 -16.37 15.96 4.42
N TYR A 81 -15.55 15.67 3.41
CA TYR A 81 -14.32 16.38 3.07
C TYR A 81 -14.44 17.14 1.75
N GLY A 82 -15.66 17.30 1.20
CA GLY A 82 -15.88 18.03 -0.05
C GLY A 82 -15.44 17.27 -1.31
N LEU A 83 -15.21 15.96 -1.22
CA LEU A 83 -14.87 15.09 -2.34
C LEU A 83 -16.06 14.19 -2.68
N PRO A 84 -16.72 14.34 -3.84
CA PRO A 84 -17.89 13.52 -4.16
C PRO A 84 -17.58 12.02 -4.18
N SER A 85 -18.47 11.21 -3.59
CA SER A 85 -18.37 9.75 -3.48
C SER A 85 -18.04 9.03 -4.80
N GLU A 86 -18.59 9.54 -5.92
CA GLU A 86 -18.50 8.89 -7.24
C GLU A 86 -17.14 9.08 -7.93
N THR A 87 -16.30 9.98 -7.41
CA THR A 87 -15.00 10.31 -8.02
C THR A 87 -14.03 9.13 -7.97
N SER A 88 -13.12 9.08 -8.95
CA SER A 88 -12.02 8.12 -8.91
C SER A 88 -11.08 8.39 -7.73
N LEU A 89 -10.89 9.66 -7.35
CA LEU A 89 -10.14 10.03 -6.15
C LEU A 89 -10.76 9.49 -4.86
N CYS A 90 -12.09 9.51 -4.70
CA CYS A 90 -12.73 8.96 -3.50
C CYS A 90 -12.47 7.45 -3.36
N ARG A 91 -12.56 6.71 -4.48
CA ARG A 91 -12.20 5.28 -4.49
C ARG A 91 -10.73 5.05 -4.17
N ASN A 92 -9.82 5.85 -4.74
CA ASN A 92 -8.39 5.78 -4.39
C ASN A 92 -8.15 6.02 -2.90
N PHE A 93 -8.73 7.07 -2.32
CA PHE A 93 -8.59 7.38 -0.90
C PHE A 93 -9.24 6.33 0.00
N SER A 94 -10.30 5.65 -0.45
CA SER A 94 -10.89 4.53 0.28
C SER A 94 -9.94 3.32 0.32
N LEU A 95 -9.26 3.01 -0.79
CA LEU A 95 -8.22 1.97 -0.83
C LEU A 95 -7.01 2.34 0.04
N GLN A 96 -6.58 3.61 0.05
CA GLN A 96 -5.54 4.07 0.98
C GLN A 96 -5.98 3.96 2.43
N THR A 97 -7.24 4.29 2.73
CA THR A 97 -7.83 4.18 4.07
C THR A 97 -7.75 2.74 4.58
N GLN A 98 -8.10 1.75 3.74
CA GLN A 98 -8.03 0.35 4.12
C GLN A 98 -6.58 -0.11 4.37
N PHE A 99 -5.64 0.32 3.52
CA PHE A 99 -4.22 0.02 3.70
C PHE A 99 -3.69 0.56 5.03
N PHE A 100 -4.02 1.81 5.38
CA PHE A 100 -3.56 2.40 6.63
C PHE A 100 -4.21 1.79 7.88
N ASP A 101 -5.45 1.31 7.78
CA ASP A 101 -6.08 0.56 8.87
C ASP A 101 -5.39 -0.79 9.08
N ASP A 102 -5.18 -1.56 8.01
CA ASP A 102 -4.48 -2.84 8.07
C ASP A 102 -3.02 -2.67 8.54
N LEU A 103 -2.35 -1.57 8.13
CA LEU A 103 -1.02 -1.22 8.64
C LEU A 103 -1.05 -0.91 10.13
N ALA A 104 -2.07 -0.19 10.60
CA ALA A 104 -2.23 0.10 12.02
C ALA A 104 -2.40 -1.18 12.84
N GLU A 105 -3.05 -2.22 12.29
CA GLU A 105 -3.13 -3.54 12.90
C GLU A 105 -1.78 -4.27 12.89
N LEU A 106 -1.09 -4.31 11.73
CA LEU A 106 0.22 -4.96 11.58
C LEU A 106 1.22 -4.46 12.63
N ILE A 107 1.30 -3.15 12.85
CA ILE A 107 2.30 -2.56 13.76
C ILE A 107 1.99 -2.83 15.25
N THR A 108 0.83 -3.41 15.58
CA THR A 108 0.55 -3.88 16.94
C THR A 108 1.13 -5.27 17.23
N LEU A 109 1.56 -5.99 16.19
CA LEU A 109 2.05 -7.35 16.34
C LEU A 109 3.43 -7.37 17.06
N PRO A 110 3.69 -8.36 17.94
CA PRO A 110 4.95 -8.44 18.69
C PRO A 110 6.21 -8.45 17.81
N GLU A 111 6.16 -9.11 16.66
CA GLU A 111 7.26 -9.18 15.70
C GLU A 111 7.61 -7.84 15.04
N MET A 112 6.71 -6.85 15.11
CA MET A 112 6.95 -5.51 14.58
C MET A 112 7.62 -4.58 15.60
N LYS A 113 7.80 -5.00 16.85
CA LYS A 113 8.45 -4.20 17.89
C LYS A 113 9.85 -3.79 17.46
N GLY A 114 10.17 -2.51 17.63
CA GLY A 114 11.46 -1.95 17.23
C GLY A 114 11.63 -1.71 15.72
N VAL A 115 10.66 -2.07 14.87
CA VAL A 115 10.73 -1.82 13.43
C VAL A 115 10.53 -0.33 13.12
N GLU A 116 11.37 0.21 12.26
CA GLU A 116 11.23 1.55 11.67
C GLU A 116 10.46 1.43 10.35
N VAL A 117 9.32 2.12 10.27
CA VAL A 117 8.39 2.04 9.14
C VAL A 117 8.38 3.37 8.40
N ILE A 118 8.61 3.32 7.10
CA ILE A 118 8.49 4.47 6.20
C ILE A 118 7.51 4.10 5.09
N VAL A 119 6.41 4.84 4.98
CA VAL A 119 5.43 4.74 3.90
C VAL A 119 5.59 5.96 3.00
N VAL A 120 5.77 5.76 1.70
CA VAL A 120 6.01 6.84 0.73
C VAL A 120 5.02 6.71 -0.42
N GLY A 121 4.34 7.81 -0.78
CA GLY A 121 3.60 7.88 -2.03
C GLY A 121 4.56 7.95 -3.22
N ASP A 122 4.40 7.06 -4.20
CA ASP A 122 5.28 6.97 -5.36
C ASP A 122 5.00 8.08 -6.39
N HIS A 123 3.73 8.37 -6.66
CA HIS A 123 3.30 9.47 -7.53
C HIS A 123 1.84 9.90 -7.24
N SER A 124 1.44 11.05 -7.77
CA SER A 124 0.04 11.51 -7.70
C SER A 124 -0.90 10.47 -8.34
N PRO A 125 -2.05 10.13 -7.73
CA PRO A 125 -2.96 9.15 -8.29
C PRO A 125 -3.51 9.64 -9.64
N PRO A 126 -3.38 8.86 -10.73
CA PRO A 126 -4.04 9.18 -11.98
C PRO A 126 -5.55 8.97 -11.85
N THR A 127 -6.33 9.87 -12.43
CA THR A 127 -7.79 9.84 -12.35
C THR A 127 -8.39 9.60 -13.74
N LEU A 128 -9.58 9.02 -13.78
CA LEU A 128 -10.31 8.84 -15.05
C LEU A 128 -10.74 10.19 -15.64
N SER A 129 -11.06 11.15 -14.78
CA SER A 129 -11.30 12.54 -15.16
C SER A 129 -10.09 13.40 -14.82
N LEU A 130 -9.45 13.99 -15.83
CA LEU A 130 -8.30 14.87 -15.65
C LEU A 130 -8.61 16.11 -14.79
N SER A 131 -9.88 16.49 -14.63
CA SER A 131 -10.27 17.64 -13.81
C SER A 131 -10.28 17.33 -12.31
N GLU A 132 -10.35 16.06 -11.91
CA GLU A 132 -10.42 15.67 -10.49
C GLU A 132 -9.19 16.13 -9.69
N PRO A 133 -7.93 15.87 -10.11
CA PRO A 133 -6.74 16.28 -9.38
C PRO A 133 -6.64 17.80 -9.23
N TYR A 134 -6.93 18.56 -10.27
CA TYR A 134 -6.89 20.02 -10.21
C TYR A 134 -7.98 20.62 -9.31
N LYS A 135 -9.13 19.95 -9.20
CA LYS A 135 -10.25 20.42 -8.39
C LYS A 135 -10.11 20.06 -6.92
N TYR A 136 -9.60 18.86 -6.63
CA TYR A 136 -9.68 18.28 -5.27
C TYR A 136 -8.32 18.05 -4.61
N LEU A 137 -7.20 18.06 -5.34
CA LEU A 137 -5.87 17.86 -4.75
C LEU A 137 -5.09 19.16 -4.67
N HIS A 138 -4.34 19.31 -3.57
CA HIS A 138 -3.41 20.42 -3.40
C HIS A 138 -2.31 20.38 -4.47
N LYS A 139 -2.12 21.49 -5.18
CA LYS A 139 -1.14 21.66 -6.27
C LYS A 139 -1.14 20.52 -7.30
N GLY A 140 -2.32 19.94 -7.56
CA GLY A 140 -2.48 18.86 -8.54
C GLY A 140 -2.00 17.49 -8.08
N GLY A 141 -1.73 17.29 -6.79
CA GLY A 141 -1.45 15.98 -6.20
C GLY A 141 -0.02 15.80 -5.67
N GLU A 142 0.45 16.69 -4.80
CA GLU A 142 1.68 16.43 -4.04
C GLU A 142 1.57 15.10 -3.27
N VAL A 143 2.63 14.29 -3.32
CA VAL A 143 2.75 13.05 -2.56
C VAL A 143 3.50 13.28 -1.26
N SER A 144 3.09 12.56 -0.22
CA SER A 144 3.67 12.66 1.13
C SER A 144 4.32 11.34 1.54
N TRP A 145 4.94 11.35 2.71
CA TRP A 145 5.49 10.19 3.39
C TRP A 145 5.16 10.24 4.88
N ILE A 146 5.15 9.07 5.51
CA ILE A 146 5.00 8.90 6.95
C ILE A 146 6.19 8.06 7.43
N HIS A 147 6.78 8.45 8.55
CA HIS A 147 7.85 7.71 9.20
C HIS A 147 7.56 7.60 10.70
N PHE A 148 7.66 6.39 11.24
CA PHE A 148 7.60 6.14 12.67
C PHE A 148 8.41 4.89 13.04
N LYS A 149 8.76 4.78 14.32
CA LYS A 149 9.31 3.55 14.91
C LYS A 149 8.26 2.90 15.81
N VAL A 150 8.01 1.61 15.62
CA VAL A 150 7.17 0.80 16.51
C VAL A 150 7.88 0.66 17.86
N LYS A 151 7.16 0.92 18.95
CA LYS A 151 7.72 0.87 20.30
C LYS A 151 8.17 -0.55 20.65
N GLU A 152 9.23 -0.64 21.45
CA GLU A 152 9.73 -1.90 22.05
C GLU A 152 8.71 -2.50 23.04
#